data_AF-A0A369R7J7-F1
#
_entry.id   AF-A0A369R7J7-F1
#
_cell.length_a   1.000
_cell.length_b   1.000
_cell.length_c   1.000
_cell.angle_alpha   90.00
_cell.angle_beta   90.00
_cell.angle_gamma   90.00
#
_symmetry.space_group_name_H-M   'P 1'
#
loop_
_entity.id
_entity.type
_entity.pdbx_description
1 polymer ?
#
loop_
_entity_poly.entity_id
_entity_poly.type
_entity_poly.pdbx_seq_one_letter_code
_entity_poly.pdbx_strand_id
1 'polypeptide(L)'
;MAEEKNQHRLNFALVSIKTDQLNIHPEAFTGETNAKINSGINFGVDSKRKLLKVIFKNIFFNAESDKPTPEETGNPFIDITVSCVFAIDPESWKMLANEEKNMFVIPKDLAGHFASITQSTARGILHNETENTDYNKYMIPANNIGDVINEHVRLPLEKK
;
A
#
# COMPACT_ATOMS: atom_id res chain seq x y z
N MET A 1 -33.83 1.28 -28.54
CA MET A 1 -33.29 0.21 -27.67
C MET A 1 -31.83 0.57 -27.44
N ALA A 2 -31.49 1.09 -26.26
CA ALA A 2 -30.10 1.39 -25.92
C ALA A 2 -29.42 0.06 -25.57
N GLU A 3 -28.39 -0.31 -26.31
CA GLU A 3 -27.52 -1.43 -25.95
C GLU A 3 -26.88 -1.11 -24.60
N GLU A 4 -27.24 -1.88 -23.56
CA GLU A 4 -26.49 -1.90 -22.31
C GLU A 4 -25.08 -2.38 -22.64
N LYS A 5 -24.12 -1.45 -22.73
CA LYS A 5 -22.70 -1.79 -22.75
C LYS A 5 -22.42 -2.59 -21.50
N ASN A 6 -22.21 -3.88 -21.66
CA ASN A 6 -21.82 -4.80 -20.62
C ASN A 6 -20.46 -4.34 -20.05
N GLN A 7 -20.49 -3.45 -19.05
CA GLN A 7 -19.30 -3.00 -18.35
C GLN A 7 -18.73 -4.21 -17.62
N HIS A 8 -17.70 -4.82 -18.21
CA HIS A 8 -17.05 -5.97 -17.60
C HIS A 8 -16.54 -5.54 -16.21
N ARG A 9 -17.10 -6.15 -15.16
CA ARG A 9 -16.67 -5.91 -13.78
C ARG A 9 -15.31 -6.54 -13.60
N LEU A 10 -14.37 -5.75 -13.09
CA LEU A 10 -13.04 -6.24 -12.77
C LEU A 10 -13.12 -7.15 -11.55
N ASN A 11 -12.72 -8.41 -11.70
CA ASN A 11 -12.69 -9.39 -10.62
C ASN A 11 -11.26 -9.66 -10.16
N PHE A 12 -11.10 -9.69 -8.85
CA PHE A 12 -9.85 -9.99 -8.19
C PHE A 12 -10.13 -10.67 -6.85
N ALA A 13 -9.12 -11.35 -6.30
CA ALA A 13 -9.15 -11.93 -4.96
C ALA A 13 -7.88 -11.56 -4.21
N LEU A 14 -8.01 -11.17 -2.94
CA LEU A 14 -6.87 -11.05 -2.03
C LEU A 14 -6.40 -12.47 -1.67
N VAL A 15 -5.23 -12.87 -2.16
CA VAL A 15 -4.71 -14.26 -2.01
C VAL A 15 -3.54 -14.37 -1.04
N SER A 16 -2.93 -13.25 -0.65
CA SER A 16 -1.85 -13.26 0.33
C SER A 16 -1.76 -11.92 1.06
N ILE A 17 -1.51 -12.00 2.37
CA ILE A 17 -1.16 -10.89 3.24
C ILE A 17 0.17 -11.24 3.89
N LYS A 18 1.11 -10.29 3.90
CA LYS A 18 2.42 -10.50 4.51
C LYS A 18 2.90 -9.25 5.24
N THR A 19 3.33 -9.42 6.48
CA THR A 19 4.20 -8.46 7.17
C THR A 19 5.60 -8.66 6.63
N ASP A 20 6.02 -7.79 5.71
CA ASP A 20 7.37 -7.85 5.13
C ASP A 20 8.43 -7.33 6.12
N GLN A 21 8.05 -6.35 6.95
CA GLN A 21 8.90 -5.79 8.00
C GLN A 21 8.01 -5.21 9.12
N LEU A 22 8.44 -5.40 10.36
CA LEU A 22 7.94 -4.67 11.52
C LEU A 22 9.08 -4.56 12.51
N ASN A 23 9.65 -3.38 12.68
CA ASN A 23 10.56 -3.11 13.79
C ASN A 23 10.01 -1.99 14.68
N ILE A 24 10.38 -2.10 15.95
CA ILE A 24 10.10 -1.13 16.99
C ILE A 24 11.46 -0.78 17.57
N HIS A 25 11.73 0.52 17.66
CA HIS A 25 12.99 1.07 18.15
C HIS A 25 12.73 1.84 19.45
N PRO A 26 12.77 1.16 20.62
CA PRO A 26 12.53 1.80 21.91
C PRO A 26 13.49 2.96 22.20
N GLU A 27 14.72 2.90 21.69
CA GLU A 27 15.74 3.95 21.81
C GLU A 27 15.35 5.27 21.13
N ALA A 28 14.51 5.21 20.09
CA ALA A 28 14.00 6.38 19.38
C ALA A 28 12.65 6.86 19.93
N PHE A 29 12.08 6.13 20.90
CA PHE A 29 10.76 6.42 21.44
C PHE A 29 10.83 7.43 22.60
N THR A 30 10.25 8.61 22.41
CA THR A 30 10.21 9.67 23.44
C THR A 30 8.89 9.72 24.20
N GLY A 31 7.86 9.00 23.74
CA GLY A 31 6.51 9.01 24.35
C GLY A 31 5.67 10.26 24.08
N GLU A 32 6.23 11.27 23.42
CA GLU A 32 5.60 12.57 23.17
C GLU A 32 4.54 12.54 22.05
N THR A 33 3.68 13.56 22.02
CA THR A 33 2.55 13.69 21.06
C THR A 33 2.95 14.22 19.68
N ASN A 34 4.20 14.59 19.47
CA ASN A 34 4.67 15.19 18.21
C ASN A 34 5.10 14.13 17.17
N ALA A 35 4.57 12.91 17.28
CA ALA A 35 4.86 11.86 16.32
C ALA A 35 4.22 12.16 14.96
N LYS A 36 4.99 11.89 13.92
CA LYS A 36 4.56 11.98 12.53
C LYS A 36 4.70 10.64 11.84
N ILE A 37 3.98 10.51 10.74
CA ILE A 37 3.95 9.30 9.93
C ILE A 37 4.31 9.66 8.48
N ASN A 38 5.27 8.93 7.93
CA ASN A 38 5.54 8.92 6.50
C ASN A 38 5.00 7.61 5.92
N SER A 39 4.09 7.72 4.96
CA SER A 39 3.48 6.58 4.28
C SER A 39 3.95 6.52 2.82
N GLY A 40 4.25 5.32 2.34
CA GLY A 40 4.66 5.06 0.96
C GLY A 40 3.93 3.85 0.40
N ILE A 41 3.54 3.91 -0.88
CA ILE A 41 2.93 2.79 -1.59
C ILE A 41 3.77 2.46 -2.81
N ASN A 42 4.04 1.17 -3.00
CA ASN A 42 4.61 0.64 -4.22
C ASN A 42 3.74 -0.48 -4.79
N PHE A 43 3.85 -0.69 -6.10
CA PHE A 43 3.16 -1.74 -6.83
C PHE A 43 4.16 -2.64 -7.54
N GLY A 44 3.84 -3.93 -7.61
CA GLY A 44 4.60 -4.94 -8.35
C GLY A 44 3.65 -5.88 -9.08
N VAL A 45 4.12 -6.49 -10.16
CA VAL A 45 3.30 -7.38 -11.00
C VAL A 45 4.05 -8.66 -11.30
N ASP A 46 3.35 -9.79 -11.25
CA ASP A 46 3.82 -11.08 -11.75
C ASP A 46 2.94 -11.48 -12.93
N SER A 47 3.48 -11.32 -14.14
CA SER A 47 2.73 -11.54 -15.38
C SER A 47 2.43 -13.02 -15.64
N LYS A 48 3.26 -13.94 -15.15
CA LYS A 48 3.10 -15.39 -15.34
C LYS A 48 1.95 -15.91 -14.50
N ARG A 49 1.86 -15.45 -13.24
CA ARG A 49 0.82 -15.86 -12.29
C ARG A 49 -0.39 -14.92 -12.24
N LYS A 50 -0.36 -13.82 -12.99
CA LYS A 50 -1.39 -12.77 -13.02
C LYS A 50 -1.68 -12.19 -11.63
N LEU A 51 -0.60 -11.88 -10.91
CA LEU A 51 -0.67 -11.34 -9.56
C LEU A 51 -0.28 -9.86 -9.55
N LEU A 52 -1.03 -9.07 -8.79
CA LEU A 52 -0.70 -7.71 -8.43
C LEU A 52 -0.26 -7.68 -6.96
N LYS A 53 0.96 -7.22 -6.68
CA LYS A 53 1.44 -6.97 -5.33
C LYS A 53 1.31 -5.48 -5.03
N VAL A 54 0.73 -5.15 -3.89
CA VAL A 54 0.76 -3.79 -3.32
C VAL A 54 1.55 -3.83 -2.03
N ILE A 55 2.49 -2.91 -1.89
CA ILE A 55 3.37 -2.77 -0.73
C ILE A 55 3.06 -1.44 -0.08
N PHE A 56 2.76 -1.44 1.20
CA PHE A 56 2.48 -0.25 1.98
C PHE A 56 3.47 -0.16 3.14
N LYS A 57 4.28 0.91 3.12
CA LYS A 57 5.29 1.21 4.11
C LYS A 57 4.83 2.39 4.96
N ASN A 58 4.93 2.27 6.28
CA ASN A 58 4.73 3.38 7.21
C ASN A 58 5.94 3.47 8.14
N ILE A 59 6.36 4.71 8.37
CA ILE A 59 7.48 5.04 9.26
C ILE A 59 6.96 6.09 10.23
N PHE A 60 7.03 5.78 11.53
CA PHE A 60 6.70 6.71 12.60
C PHE A 60 7.98 7.26 13.22
N PHE A 61 8.04 8.58 13.37
CA PHE A 61 9.19 9.29 13.90
C PHE A 61 8.72 10.52 14.67
N ASN A 62 9.55 11.03 15.58
CA ASN A 62 9.26 12.25 16.32
C ASN A 62 9.68 13.44 15.45
N ALA A 63 8.86 14.49 15.38
CA ALA A 63 9.23 15.72 14.71
C ALA A 63 8.71 16.96 15.42
N GLU A 64 9.58 17.94 15.65
CA GLU A 64 9.21 19.17 16.37
C GLU A 64 8.39 20.14 15.53
N SER A 65 8.40 19.98 14.20
CA SER A 65 7.77 20.91 13.26
C SER A 65 7.03 20.23 12.11
N ASP A 66 6.28 21.00 11.33
CA ASP A 66 5.57 20.55 10.12
C ASP A 66 6.46 20.09 8.98
N LYS A 67 7.72 20.49 8.98
CA LYS A 67 8.70 20.06 7.99
C LYS A 67 9.78 19.26 8.70
N PRO A 68 9.67 17.92 8.74
CA PRO A 68 10.63 17.11 9.44
C PRO A 68 11.99 17.17 8.73
N THR A 69 13.04 17.14 9.54
CA THR A 69 14.43 17.12 9.11
C THR A 69 14.86 15.70 8.70
N PRO A 70 15.94 15.56 7.91
CA PRO A 70 16.50 14.25 7.58
C PRO A 70 16.89 13.43 8.81
N GLU A 71 17.36 14.08 9.88
CA GLU A 71 17.74 13.44 11.14
C GLU A 71 16.52 12.84 11.86
N GLU A 72 15.43 13.62 11.99
CA GLU A 72 14.17 13.15 12.58
C GLU A 72 13.59 11.95 11.80
N THR A 73 13.51 12.05 10.47
CA THR A 73 13.03 10.93 9.63
C THR A 73 13.96 9.72 9.61
N GLY A 74 15.24 9.91 9.92
CA GLY A 74 16.26 8.86 9.97
C GLY A 74 16.30 8.08 11.27
N ASN A 75 15.57 8.53 12.30
CA ASN A 75 15.49 7.88 13.61
C ASN A 75 14.04 7.46 13.94
N PRO A 76 13.45 6.52 13.20
CA PRO A 76 12.08 6.10 13.42
C PRO A 76 11.94 5.24 14.67
N PHE A 77 10.81 5.35 15.36
CA PHE A 77 10.49 4.49 16.51
C PHE A 77 9.59 3.29 16.14
N ILE A 78 8.87 3.36 15.01
CA ILE A 78 8.16 2.22 14.41
C ILE A 78 8.33 2.27 12.89
N ASP A 79 8.64 1.14 12.29
CA ASP A 79 8.69 0.95 10.85
C ASP A 79 7.98 -0.36 10.47
N ILE A 80 6.93 -0.22 9.68
CA ILE A 80 6.10 -1.35 9.26
C ILE A 80 5.97 -1.35 7.75
N THR A 81 6.21 -2.49 7.13
CA THR A 81 5.95 -2.74 5.71
C THR A 81 5.06 -3.96 5.59
N VAL A 82 3.90 -3.77 5.00
CA VAL A 82 2.92 -4.83 4.73
C VAL A 82 2.70 -4.92 3.24
N SER A 83 2.55 -6.14 2.73
CA SER A 83 2.11 -6.34 1.37
C SER A 83 0.89 -7.23 1.25
N CYS A 84 0.05 -6.89 0.28
CA CYS A 84 -1.09 -7.68 -0.14
C CYS A 84 -0.88 -8.11 -1.59
N VAL A 85 -1.22 -9.37 -1.89
CA VAL A 85 -1.17 -9.91 -3.25
C VAL A 85 -2.59 -10.21 -3.70
N PHE A 86 -2.95 -9.67 -4.86
CA PHE A 86 -4.23 -9.84 -5.50
C PHE A 86 -4.08 -10.71 -6.74
N ALA A 87 -4.83 -11.81 -6.80
CA ALA A 87 -4.98 -12.58 -8.02
C ALA A 87 -6.05 -11.92 -8.88
N ILE A 88 -5.71 -11.64 -10.14
CA ILE A 88 -6.62 -11.01 -11.10
C ILE A 88 -7.05 -12.07 -12.10
N ASP A 89 -8.36 -12.16 -12.34
CA ASP A 89 -8.87 -13.17 -13.26
C ASP A 89 -8.38 -12.92 -14.71
N PRO A 90 -8.35 -13.95 -15.57
CA PRO A 90 -7.84 -13.82 -16.92
C PRO A 90 -8.49 -12.73 -17.80
N GLU A 91 -9.78 -12.48 -17.66
CA GLU A 91 -10.50 -11.48 -18.46
C GLU A 91 -10.19 -10.07 -17.95
N SER A 92 -10.24 -9.87 -16.63
CA SER A 92 -9.82 -8.62 -15.99
C SER A 92 -8.35 -8.28 -16.28
N TRP A 93 -7.49 -9.28 -16.32
CA TRP A 93 -6.08 -9.10 -16.64
C TRP A 93 -5.88 -8.51 -18.04
N LYS A 94 -6.62 -9.00 -19.04
CA LYS A 94 -6.54 -8.49 -20.42
C LYS A 94 -6.98 -7.03 -20.52
N MET A 95 -7.87 -6.57 -19.62
CA MET A 95 -8.29 -5.17 -19.59
C MET A 95 -7.19 -4.23 -19.08
N LEU A 96 -6.28 -4.74 -18.24
CA LEU A 96 -5.20 -3.97 -17.62
C LEU A 96 -3.86 -4.15 -18.34
N ALA A 97 -3.64 -5.30 -18.98
CA ALA A 97 -2.42 -5.63 -19.70
C ALA A 97 -2.48 -5.10 -21.13
N ASN A 98 -1.49 -4.28 -21.49
CA ASN A 98 -1.20 -3.91 -22.87
C ASN A 98 0.01 -4.72 -23.34
N GLU A 99 -0.24 -5.84 -24.01
CA GLU A 99 0.82 -6.74 -24.49
C GLU A 99 1.71 -6.08 -25.55
N GLU A 100 1.13 -5.26 -26.45
CA GLU A 100 1.89 -4.55 -27.50
C GLU A 100 2.93 -3.59 -26.91
N LYS A 101 2.58 -2.89 -25.83
CA LYS A 101 3.46 -1.97 -25.12
C LYS A 101 4.28 -2.64 -24.03
N ASN A 102 4.06 -3.93 -23.78
CA ASN A 102 4.65 -4.70 -22.68
C ASN A 102 4.45 -4.03 -21.30
N MET A 103 3.24 -3.48 -21.07
CA MET A 103 2.89 -2.73 -19.87
C MET A 103 1.59 -3.21 -19.23
N PHE A 104 1.56 -3.28 -17.92
CA PHE A 104 0.37 -3.41 -17.10
C PHE A 104 -0.04 -2.03 -16.58
N VAL A 105 -1.26 -1.59 -16.88
CA VAL A 105 -1.75 -0.26 -16.55
C VAL A 105 -2.95 -0.36 -15.62
N ILE A 106 -2.81 0.20 -14.43
CA ILE A 106 -3.87 0.23 -13.42
C ILE A 106 -4.45 1.65 -13.40
N PRO A 107 -5.76 1.82 -13.69
CA PRO A 107 -6.43 3.09 -13.50
C PRO A 107 -6.23 3.64 -12.09
N LYS A 108 -6.19 4.97 -11.96
CA LYS A 108 -5.87 5.66 -10.69
C LYS A 108 -6.78 5.17 -9.57
N ASP A 109 -8.10 5.16 -9.82
CA ASP A 109 -9.09 4.81 -8.81
C ASP A 109 -8.98 3.35 -8.38
N LEU A 110 -8.65 2.46 -9.32
CA LEU A 110 -8.43 1.05 -9.04
C LEU A 110 -7.14 0.83 -8.22
N ALA A 111 -6.07 1.55 -8.56
CA ALA A 111 -4.83 1.53 -7.77
C ALA A 111 -5.09 2.05 -6.34
N GLY A 112 -5.88 3.12 -6.21
CA GLY A 112 -6.38 3.63 -4.94
C GLY A 112 -7.17 2.60 -4.13
N HIS A 113 -8.02 1.82 -4.79
CA HIS A 113 -8.78 0.76 -4.14
C HIS A 113 -7.87 -0.34 -3.57
N PHE A 114 -6.93 -0.88 -4.35
CA PHE A 114 -5.98 -1.87 -3.86
C PHE A 114 -5.08 -1.33 -2.74
N ALA A 115 -4.66 -0.07 -2.85
CA ALA A 115 -3.90 0.61 -1.82
C ALA A 115 -4.68 0.76 -0.51
N SER A 116 -5.97 1.13 -0.58
CA SER A 116 -6.85 1.26 0.58
C SER A 116 -7.05 -0.07 1.32
N ILE A 117 -7.21 -1.18 0.59
CA ILE A 117 -7.27 -2.53 1.19
C ILE A 117 -5.97 -2.83 1.93
N THR A 118 -4.83 -2.55 1.31
CA THR A 118 -3.50 -2.81 1.89
C THR A 118 -3.24 -1.93 3.12
N GLN A 119 -3.62 -0.65 3.07
CA GLN A 119 -3.56 0.29 4.19
C GLN A 119 -4.40 -0.20 5.38
N SER A 120 -5.63 -0.64 5.13
CA SER A 120 -6.52 -1.15 6.17
C SER A 120 -5.97 -2.43 6.81
N THR A 121 -5.38 -3.30 5.98
CA THR A 121 -4.71 -4.52 6.45
C THR A 121 -3.50 -4.18 7.33
N ALA A 122 -2.66 -3.23 6.90
CA ALA A 122 -1.52 -2.78 7.68
C ALA A 122 -1.92 -2.14 9.02
N ARG A 123 -3.03 -1.40 9.05
CA ARG A 123 -3.59 -0.85 10.30
C ARG A 123 -3.97 -1.95 11.29
N GLY A 124 -4.66 -3.00 10.81
CA GLY A 124 -5.02 -4.13 11.64
C GLY A 124 -3.80 -4.87 12.21
N ILE A 125 -2.78 -5.10 11.37
CA ILE A 125 -1.52 -5.70 11.80
C ILE A 125 -0.83 -4.82 12.86
N LEU A 126 -0.65 -3.52 12.59
CA LEU A 126 -0.01 -2.62 13.55
C LEU A 126 -0.73 -2.59 14.89
N HIS A 127 -2.07 -2.55 14.89
CA HIS A 127 -2.87 -2.56 16.10
C HIS A 127 -2.68 -3.87 16.90
N ASN A 128 -2.72 -5.02 16.23
CA ASN A 128 -2.52 -6.32 16.87
C ASN A 128 -1.11 -6.45 17.48
N GLU A 129 -0.08 -6.08 16.72
CA GLU A 129 1.32 -6.26 17.14
C GLU A 129 1.75 -5.29 18.24
N THR A 130 1.05 -4.16 18.38
CA THR A 130 1.31 -3.16 19.43
C THR A 130 0.30 -3.24 20.57
N GLU A 131 -0.63 -4.20 20.56
CA GLU A 131 -1.65 -4.32 21.59
C GLU A 131 -1.01 -4.46 22.98
N ASN A 132 -1.57 -3.78 23.97
CA ASN A 132 -1.04 -3.74 25.35
C ASN A 132 0.36 -3.10 25.49
N THR A 133 0.78 -2.27 24.53
CA THR A 133 2.03 -1.48 24.61
C THR A 133 1.76 0.01 24.47
N ASP A 134 2.71 0.85 24.88
CA ASP A 134 2.65 2.31 24.68
C ASP A 134 2.65 2.73 23.21
N TYR A 135 3.00 1.82 22.30
CA TYR A 135 3.00 2.05 20.86
C TYR A 135 1.60 2.00 20.24
N ASN A 136 0.61 1.38 20.90
CA ASN A 136 -0.74 1.19 20.33
C ASN A 136 -1.47 2.51 20.02
N LYS A 137 -1.06 3.61 20.67
CA LYS A 137 -1.59 4.95 20.43
C LYS A 137 -1.20 5.51 19.06
N TYR A 138 -0.18 4.97 18.41
CA TYR A 138 0.26 5.40 17.07
C TYR A 138 -0.42 4.57 16.00
N MET A 139 -1.36 5.20 15.29
CA MET A 139 -2.21 4.54 14.32
C MET A 139 -1.93 5.05 12.90
N ILE A 140 -2.04 4.14 11.93
CA ILE A 140 -2.08 4.52 10.52
C ILE A 140 -3.42 5.26 10.27
N PRO A 141 -3.40 6.54 9.84
CA PRO A 141 -4.61 7.34 9.68
C PRO A 141 -5.55 6.74 8.63
N ALA A 142 -6.83 7.12 8.70
CA ALA A 142 -7.88 6.72 7.76
C ALA A 142 -8.01 7.67 6.56
N ASN A 143 -6.97 8.45 6.27
CA ASN A 143 -6.95 9.29 5.08
C ASN A 143 -7.06 8.43 3.81
N ASN A 144 -7.71 8.99 2.79
CA ASN A 144 -7.85 8.32 1.51
C ASN A 144 -6.50 8.29 0.81
N ILE A 145 -5.83 7.15 0.88
CA ILE A 145 -4.54 6.96 0.22
C ILE A 145 -4.65 7.04 -1.32
N GLY A 146 -5.87 6.93 -1.86
CA GLY A 146 -6.17 7.22 -3.27
C GLY A 146 -5.87 8.67 -3.67
N ASP A 147 -5.86 9.61 -2.72
CA ASP A 147 -5.50 11.01 -2.97
C ASP A 147 -3.98 11.19 -3.16
N VAL A 148 -3.18 10.22 -2.69
CA VAL A 148 -1.71 10.19 -2.91
C VAL A 148 -1.38 9.64 -4.30
N ILE A 149 -2.22 8.73 -4.82
CA ILE A 149 -2.05 8.17 -6.17
C ILE A 149 -2.69 9.14 -7.17
N ASN A 150 -1.86 10.01 -7.77
CA ASN A 150 -2.37 11.05 -8.67
C ASN A 150 -2.50 10.63 -10.14
N GLU A 151 -1.92 9.50 -10.51
CA GLU A 151 -1.84 9.05 -11.89
C GLU A 151 -2.08 7.54 -12.02
N HIS A 152 -2.21 7.06 -13.25
CA HIS A 152 -2.27 5.62 -13.53
C HIS A 152 -0.95 4.94 -13.18
N VAL A 153 -1.03 3.80 -12.51
CA VAL A 153 0.16 3.00 -12.20
C VAL A 153 0.53 2.20 -13.44
N ARG A 154 1.78 2.30 -13.86
CA ARG A 154 2.31 1.65 -15.06
C ARG A 154 3.46 0.73 -14.66
N LEU A 155 3.29 -0.57 -14.85
CA LEU A 155 4.28 -1.59 -14.50
C LEU A 155 4.75 -2.33 -15.75
N PRO A 156 6.05 -2.53 -15.98
CA PRO A 156 6.52 -3.34 -17.08
C PRO A 156 6.09 -4.80 -16.86
N LEU A 157 5.61 -5.46 -17.93
CA LEU A 157 5.42 -6.90 -17.92
C LEU A 157 6.80 -7.57 -18.09
N GLU A 158 7.08 -8.63 -17.33
CA GLU A 158 8.32 -9.41 -17.54
C GLU A 158 8.39 -9.87 -18.99
N LYS A 159 9.54 -9.62 -19.66
CA LYS A 159 9.79 -10.15 -20.99
C LYS A 159 9.79 -11.68 -20.91
N LYS A 160 9.04 -12.32 -21.81
CA LYS A 160 9.15 -13.77 -22.05
C LYS A 160 10.57 -14.15 -22.42
#